data_AF-A0A837I730-F1
#
_entry.id   AF-A0A837I730-F1
#
_cell.length_a   1.000
_cell.length_b   1.000
_cell.length_c   1.000
_cell.angle_alpha   90.00
_cell.angle_beta   90.00
_cell.angle_gamma   90.00
#
_symmetry.space_group_name_H-M   'P 1'
#
loop_
_entity.id
_entity.type
_entity.pdbx_description
1 polymer ?
#
loop_
_entity_poly.entity_id
_entity_poly.type
_entity_poly.pdbx_seq_one_letter_code
_entity_poly.pdbx_strand_id
1 'polypeptide(L)'
;MMKKNIFRKGLSLIEVLVVMTIFAVLGVLVTQSIVLTLVGSRKSESIIHARENLDYALNIIERQIRNASYVYGDSSYTIPCPNSGDTSSIYYKDQNNKESSFSCVYIGLDDSYVASGSARLTSGNVRVTNCSFTCTVGATGAPDLVTIELSLAEDSASGAQGAEVSASTQIRLRNY
;
A
#
# COMPACT_ATOMS: atom_id res chain seq x y z
N MET A 1 49.24 58.90 -24.82
CA MET A 1 48.54 57.72 -24.29
C MET A 1 47.20 58.19 -23.71
N MET A 2 46.10 58.00 -24.43
CA MET A 2 44.81 58.63 -24.11
C MET A 2 43.99 57.67 -23.24
N LYS A 3 43.79 58.05 -21.98
CA LYS A 3 43.06 57.26 -20.97
C LYS A 3 41.57 57.23 -21.36
N LYS A 4 41.11 56.08 -21.83
CA LYS A 4 39.73 55.84 -22.24
C LYS A 4 38.85 55.81 -20.99
N ASN A 5 38.11 56.89 -20.74
CA ASN A 5 37.14 56.95 -19.64
C ASN A 5 35.95 56.05 -19.98
N ILE A 6 35.80 54.94 -19.25
CA ILE A 6 34.60 54.10 -19.28
C ILE A 6 33.49 54.92 -18.62
N PHE A 7 32.54 55.42 -19.42
CA PHE A 7 31.32 56.07 -18.93
C PHE A 7 30.59 55.10 -17.99
N ARG A 8 30.56 55.41 -16.69
CA ARG A 8 29.68 54.75 -15.71
C ARG A 8 28.27 55.28 -15.92
N LYS A 9 27.48 54.62 -16.79
CA LYS A 9 26.05 54.88 -16.87
C LYS A 9 25.39 54.35 -15.60
N GLY A 10 24.69 55.22 -14.87
CA GLY A 10 23.90 54.84 -13.70
C GLY A 10 22.70 54.01 -14.13
N LEU A 11 22.36 52.98 -13.35
CA LEU A 11 21.15 52.18 -13.53
C LEU A 11 19.91 53.05 -13.34
N SER A 12 18.93 52.93 -14.24
CA SER A 12 17.65 53.58 -14.07
C SER A 12 16.83 52.86 -13.01
N LEU A 13 16.06 53.60 -12.21
CA LEU A 13 15.20 53.02 -11.17
C LEU A 13 14.18 52.02 -11.75
N ILE A 14 13.67 52.30 -12.96
CA ILE A 14 12.76 51.39 -13.66
C ILE A 14 13.44 50.09 -14.11
N GLU A 15 14.73 50.14 -14.45
CA GLU A 15 15.51 48.98 -14.87
C GLU A 15 15.72 48.02 -13.70
N VAL A 16 16.01 48.55 -12.51
CA VAL A 16 16.09 47.75 -11.27
C VAL A 16 14.73 47.14 -10.89
N LEU A 17 13.64 47.89 -11.07
CA LEU A 17 12.29 47.41 -10.76
C LEU A 17 11.88 46.24 -11.68
N VAL A 18 12.12 46.34 -12.98
CA VAL A 18 11.84 45.25 -13.94
C VAL A 18 12.67 44.01 -13.62
N VAL A 19 13.94 44.17 -13.24
CA VAL A 19 14.79 43.05 -12.85
C VAL A 19 14.25 42.36 -11.58
N MET A 20 13.82 43.13 -10.57
CA MET A 20 13.24 42.58 -9.35
C MET A 20 11.94 41.80 -9.60
N THR A 21 11.06 42.29 -10.48
CA THR A 21 9.81 41.58 -10.78
C THR A 21 10.08 40.27 -11.52
N ILE A 22 11.04 40.25 -12.47
CA ILE A 22 11.46 39.03 -13.15
C ILE A 22 12.03 38.02 -12.14
N PHE A 23 12.92 38.45 -11.24
CA PHE A 23 13.47 37.57 -10.21
C PHE A 23 12.41 37.06 -9.23
N ALA A 24 11.44 37.89 -8.85
CA ALA A 24 10.34 37.46 -8.00
C ALA A 24 9.50 36.35 -8.66
N VAL A 25 9.14 36.52 -9.94
CA VAL A 25 8.39 35.50 -10.69
C VAL A 25 9.21 34.21 -10.83
N LEU A 26 10.49 34.31 -11.19
CA LEU A 26 11.37 33.14 -11.28
C LEU A 26 11.51 32.42 -9.92
N GLY A 27 11.61 33.17 -8.83
CA GLY A 27 11.68 32.60 -7.47
C GLY A 27 10.45 31.75 -7.11
N VAL A 28 9.26 32.21 -7.48
CA VAL A 28 8.00 31.47 -7.25
C VAL A 28 7.98 30.16 -8.06
N LEU A 29 8.40 30.20 -9.33
CA LEU A 29 8.42 29.01 -10.18
C LEU A 29 9.39 27.94 -9.64
N VAL A 30 10.58 28.35 -9.20
CA VAL A 30 11.57 27.45 -8.63
C VAL A 30 11.08 26.81 -7.33
N THR A 31 10.52 27.61 -6.41
CA THR A 31 9.99 27.09 -5.14
C THR A 31 8.83 26.13 -5.36
N GLN A 32 7.92 26.42 -6.29
CA GLN A 32 6.83 25.52 -6.64
C GLN A 32 7.36 24.17 -7.15
N SER A 33 8.40 24.18 -8.00
CA SER A 33 9.01 22.98 -8.56
C SER A 33 9.65 22.10 -7.48
N ILE A 34 10.32 22.72 -6.51
CA ILE A 34 10.89 22.02 -5.36
C ILE A 34 9.79 21.37 -4.52
N VAL A 35 8.74 22.12 -4.16
CA VAL A 35 7.63 21.58 -3.35
C VAL A 35 6.96 20.38 -4.03
N LEU A 36 6.71 20.47 -5.33
CA LEU A 36 6.15 19.35 -6.11
C LEU A 36 7.06 18.12 -6.08
N THR A 37 8.36 18.32 -6.18
CA THR A 37 9.35 17.23 -6.13
C THR A 37 9.36 16.55 -4.76
N LEU A 38 9.29 17.33 -3.66
CA LEU A 38 9.21 16.75 -2.30
C LEU A 38 7.93 15.97 -2.07
N VAL A 39 6.77 16.48 -2.52
CA VAL A 39 5.49 15.77 -2.42
C VAL A 39 5.53 14.48 -3.23
N GLY A 40 6.09 14.51 -4.44
CA GLY A 40 6.28 13.33 -5.28
C GLY A 40 7.19 12.28 -4.62
N SER A 41 8.31 12.71 -4.03
CA SER A 41 9.23 11.82 -3.32
C SER A 41 8.56 11.14 -2.14
N ARG A 42 7.83 11.89 -1.31
CA ARG A 42 7.09 11.33 -0.16
C ARG A 42 6.04 10.32 -0.60
N LYS A 43 5.24 10.68 -1.60
CA LYS A 43 4.24 9.75 -2.16
C LYS A 43 4.88 8.47 -2.69
N SER A 44 6.04 8.57 -3.34
CA SER A 44 6.77 7.38 -3.83
C SER A 44 7.22 6.49 -2.68
N GLU A 45 7.75 7.07 -1.61
CA GLU A 45 8.14 6.34 -0.39
C GLU A 45 6.93 5.66 0.25
N SER A 46 5.80 6.36 0.36
CA SER A 46 4.52 5.82 0.82
C SER A 46 4.05 4.60 0.03
N ILE A 47 4.11 4.67 -1.30
CA ILE A 47 3.75 3.55 -2.19
C ILE A 47 4.68 2.36 -1.92
N ILE A 48 5.99 2.59 -1.85
CA ILE A 48 6.97 1.52 -1.64
C ILE A 48 6.71 0.83 -0.31
N HIS A 49 6.55 1.60 0.77
CA HIS A 49 6.34 1.05 2.10
C HIS A 49 5.02 0.26 2.21
N ALA A 50 3.91 0.80 1.68
CA ALA A 50 2.64 0.09 1.62
C ALA A 50 2.75 -1.20 0.79
N ARG A 51 3.47 -1.16 -0.33
CA ARG A 51 3.68 -2.31 -1.21
C ARG A 51 4.52 -3.41 -0.56
N GLU A 52 5.60 -3.06 0.14
CA GLU A 52 6.43 -4.02 0.86
C GLU A 52 5.63 -4.77 1.94
N ASN A 53 4.79 -4.06 2.68
CA ASN A 53 3.90 -4.67 3.69
C ASN A 53 2.85 -5.58 3.03
N LEU A 54 2.29 -5.14 1.91
CA LEU A 54 1.33 -5.93 1.14
C LEU A 54 1.97 -7.21 0.61
N ASP A 55 3.13 -7.11 -0.03
CA ASP A 55 3.84 -8.24 -0.62
C ASP A 55 4.30 -9.23 0.46
N TYR A 56 4.76 -8.72 1.61
CA TYR A 56 5.10 -9.56 2.77
C TYR A 56 3.89 -10.34 3.29
N ALA A 57 2.77 -9.67 3.53
CA ALA A 57 1.55 -10.30 4.01
C ALA A 57 1.04 -11.34 3.01
N LEU A 58 0.95 -10.99 1.72
CA LEU A 58 0.50 -11.91 0.67
C LEU A 58 1.41 -13.12 0.51
N ASN A 59 2.74 -12.97 0.58
CA ASN A 59 3.67 -14.09 0.47
C ASN A 59 3.49 -15.08 1.63
N ILE A 60 3.30 -14.58 2.86
CA ILE A 60 3.01 -15.44 4.01
C ILE A 60 1.67 -16.16 3.80
N ILE A 61 0.61 -15.43 3.42
CA ILE A 61 -0.70 -16.03 3.22
C ILE A 61 -0.66 -17.08 2.10
N GLU A 62 -0.08 -16.75 0.95
CA GLU A 62 0.07 -17.66 -0.18
C GLU A 62 0.79 -18.94 0.23
N ARG A 63 1.92 -18.82 0.92
CA ARG A 63 2.68 -19.99 1.35
C ARG A 63 1.88 -20.87 2.29
N GLN A 64 1.13 -20.30 3.24
CA GLN A 64 0.37 -21.09 4.19
C GLN A 64 -0.88 -21.70 3.57
N ILE A 65 -1.64 -20.94 2.79
CA ILE A 65 -2.85 -21.43 2.11
C ILE A 65 -2.52 -22.47 1.05
N ARG A 66 -1.45 -22.29 0.28
CA ARG A 66 -1.00 -23.29 -0.71
C ARG A 66 -0.64 -24.63 -0.06
N ASN A 67 -0.10 -24.61 1.16
CA ASN A 67 0.27 -25.82 1.91
C ASN A 67 -0.81 -26.31 2.88
N ALA A 68 -1.94 -25.61 2.97
CA ALA A 68 -3.08 -26.02 3.76
C ALA A 68 -3.65 -27.33 3.22
N SER A 69 -4.12 -28.18 4.12
CA SER A 69 -4.87 -29.41 3.82
C SER A 69 -6.34 -29.11 3.55
N TYR A 70 -6.89 -28.11 4.24
CA TYR A 70 -8.28 -27.72 4.12
C TYR A 70 -8.47 -26.24 4.48
N VAL A 71 -9.48 -25.60 3.87
CA VAL A 71 -9.85 -24.21 4.11
C VAL A 71 -11.32 -24.12 4.51
N TYR A 72 -11.61 -23.24 5.46
CA TYR A 72 -12.91 -23.03 6.07
C TYR A 72 -13.29 -21.55 6.05
N GLY A 73 -14.58 -21.28 5.95
CA GLY A 73 -15.15 -19.94 5.96
C GLY A 73 -15.41 -19.37 7.35
N ASP A 74 -15.26 -20.17 8.42
CA ASP A 74 -15.62 -19.77 9.77
C ASP A 74 -14.61 -20.24 10.85
N SER A 75 -14.65 -19.57 12.00
CA SER A 75 -13.76 -19.85 13.14
C SER A 75 -14.03 -21.18 13.84
N SER A 76 -15.18 -21.82 13.59
CA SER A 76 -15.49 -23.14 14.16
C SER A 76 -14.95 -24.28 13.30
N TYR A 77 -14.35 -23.99 12.14
CA TYR A 77 -13.86 -25.00 11.19
C TYR A 77 -14.98 -25.97 10.73
N THR A 78 -16.19 -25.43 10.57
CA THR A 78 -17.39 -26.22 10.23
C THR A 78 -17.99 -25.86 8.89
N ILE A 79 -17.80 -24.63 8.43
CA ILE A 79 -18.29 -24.13 7.15
C ILE A 79 -17.20 -24.38 6.11
N PRO A 80 -17.37 -25.39 5.24
CA PRO A 80 -16.42 -25.64 4.17
C PRO A 80 -16.49 -24.54 3.12
N CYS A 81 -15.52 -24.51 2.21
CA CYS A 81 -15.66 -23.71 1.00
C CYS A 81 -16.91 -24.15 0.21
N PRO A 82 -17.63 -23.22 -0.45
CA PRO A 82 -17.38 -21.80 -0.51
C PRO A 82 -17.83 -21.08 0.78
N ASN A 83 -17.08 -20.05 1.20
CA ASN A 83 -17.44 -19.31 2.41
C ASN A 83 -18.73 -18.51 2.19
N SER A 84 -19.67 -18.64 3.12
CA SER A 84 -20.96 -17.93 3.13
C SER A 84 -21.04 -17.01 4.34
N GLY A 85 -20.53 -15.79 4.22
CA GLY A 85 -20.56 -14.84 5.33
C GLY A 85 -19.41 -13.83 5.29
N ASP A 86 -18.74 -13.67 6.43
CA ASP A 86 -17.66 -12.71 6.63
C ASP A 86 -16.43 -13.06 5.76
N THR A 87 -16.08 -12.16 4.85
CA THR A 87 -14.89 -12.28 3.98
C THR A 87 -13.67 -11.58 4.56
N SER A 88 -13.76 -10.96 5.74
CA SER A 88 -12.59 -10.34 6.38
C SER A 88 -11.60 -11.37 6.93
N SER A 89 -12.01 -12.63 7.01
CA SER A 89 -11.23 -13.71 7.62
C SER A 89 -11.33 -15.01 6.83
N ILE A 90 -10.30 -15.83 6.94
CA ILE A 90 -10.26 -17.18 6.40
C ILE A 90 -9.52 -18.12 7.35
N TYR A 91 -10.03 -19.33 7.49
CA TYR A 91 -9.55 -20.32 8.43
C TYR A 91 -9.02 -21.51 7.66
N TYR A 92 -7.95 -22.15 8.15
CA TYR A 92 -7.36 -23.28 7.45
C TYR A 92 -6.71 -24.25 8.42
N LYS A 93 -6.55 -25.50 7.96
CA LYS A 93 -5.72 -26.51 8.60
C LYS A 93 -4.46 -26.70 7.79
N ASP A 94 -3.30 -26.71 8.45
CA ASP A 94 -2.04 -27.03 7.80
C ASP A 94 -1.94 -28.53 7.47
N GLN A 95 -0.83 -28.94 6.85
CA GLN A 95 -0.53 -30.35 6.55
C GLN A 95 -0.39 -31.26 7.78
N ASN A 96 -0.23 -30.68 8.97
CA ASN A 96 -0.14 -31.39 10.25
C ASN A 96 -1.45 -31.36 11.04
N ASN A 97 -2.56 -30.95 10.41
CA ASN A 97 -3.88 -30.73 11.04
C ASN A 97 -3.90 -29.63 12.11
N LYS A 98 -2.93 -28.71 12.12
CA LYS A 98 -2.94 -27.55 13.00
C LYS A 98 -3.82 -26.46 12.42
N GLU A 99 -4.71 -25.96 13.27
CA GLU A 99 -5.64 -24.88 12.96
C GLU A 99 -4.96 -23.52 13.04
N SER A 100 -5.24 -22.68 12.04
CA SER A 100 -4.78 -21.29 11.97
C SER A 100 -5.77 -20.46 11.14
N SER A 101 -5.56 -19.14 11.10
CA SER A 101 -6.41 -18.22 10.36
C SER A 101 -5.65 -17.00 9.87
N PHE A 102 -6.19 -16.37 8.85
CA PHE A 102 -5.88 -15.00 8.48
C PHE A 102 -7.10 -14.13 8.68
N SER A 103 -6.91 -12.92 9.18
CA SER A 103 -8.00 -11.97 9.40
C SER A 103 -7.52 -10.55 9.22
N CYS A 104 -8.40 -9.69 8.74
CA CYS A 104 -8.16 -8.26 8.67
C CYS A 104 -8.92 -7.57 9.80
N VAL A 105 -8.19 -6.87 10.66
CA VAL A 105 -8.73 -6.26 11.87
C VAL A 105 -8.91 -4.76 11.63
N TYR A 106 -10.05 -4.23 12.06
CA TYR A 106 -10.40 -2.81 12.01
C TYR A 106 -10.39 -2.17 10.61
N ILE A 107 -10.67 -2.93 9.54
CA ILE A 107 -10.64 -2.46 8.13
C ILE A 107 -11.25 -1.06 7.98
N GLY A 108 -10.50 -0.15 7.36
CA GLY A 108 -10.92 1.23 7.12
C GLY A 108 -10.76 2.19 8.30
N LEU A 109 -10.34 1.69 9.47
CA LEU A 109 -10.00 2.51 10.65
C LEU A 109 -8.49 2.68 10.78
N ASP A 110 -8.11 3.63 11.65
CA ASP A 110 -6.73 3.84 12.10
C ASP A 110 -6.23 2.58 12.85
N ASP A 111 -4.95 2.25 12.68
CA ASP A 111 -4.31 1.03 13.20
C ASP A 111 -4.93 -0.30 12.72
N SER A 112 -5.50 -0.32 11.51
CA SER A 112 -5.96 -1.57 10.89
C SER A 112 -4.82 -2.44 10.36
N TYR A 113 -4.94 -3.76 10.48
CA TYR A 113 -3.85 -4.68 10.16
C TYR A 113 -4.33 -6.04 9.66
N VAL A 114 -3.43 -6.75 8.96
CA VAL A 114 -3.61 -8.16 8.62
C VAL A 114 -2.97 -9.01 9.72
N ALA A 115 -3.69 -10.01 10.21
CA ALA A 115 -3.25 -10.92 11.25
C ALA A 115 -3.14 -12.36 10.75
N SER A 116 -2.18 -13.10 11.30
CA SER A 116 -2.04 -14.56 11.17
C SER A 116 -2.15 -15.20 12.56
N GLY A 117 -3.25 -15.88 12.85
CA GLY A 117 -3.48 -16.50 14.15
C GLY A 117 -3.32 -15.52 15.33
N SER A 118 -3.82 -14.28 15.17
CA SER A 118 -3.69 -13.14 16.10
C SER A 118 -2.36 -12.37 16.08
N ALA A 119 -1.32 -12.85 15.36
CA ALA A 119 -0.07 -12.10 15.20
C ALA A 119 -0.17 -11.11 14.02
N ARG A 120 0.24 -9.86 14.24
CA ARG A 120 0.23 -8.81 13.21
C ARG A 120 1.26 -9.11 12.11
N LEU A 121 0.83 -9.07 10.84
CA LEU A 121 1.69 -9.23 9.66
C LEU A 121 2.12 -7.90 9.03
N THR A 122 1.30 -6.85 9.17
CA THR A 122 1.61 -5.52 8.65
C THR A 122 2.25 -4.64 9.72
N SER A 123 3.04 -3.65 9.32
CA SER A 123 3.63 -2.67 10.25
C SER A 123 2.57 -1.72 10.85
N GLY A 124 2.96 -0.99 11.90
CA GLY A 124 2.14 0.05 12.54
C GLY A 124 1.83 1.26 11.67
N ASN A 125 2.63 1.48 10.61
CA ASN A 125 2.57 2.68 9.78
C ASN A 125 1.74 2.48 8.50
N VAL A 126 1.04 1.35 8.39
CA VAL A 126 0.15 1.05 7.28
C VAL A 126 -1.21 0.64 7.83
N ARG A 127 -2.26 1.05 7.14
CA ARG A 127 -3.66 0.70 7.44
C ARG A 127 -4.24 -0.13 6.30
N VAL A 128 -5.13 -1.05 6.64
CA VAL A 128 -5.88 -1.87 5.70
C VAL A 128 -7.14 -1.11 5.27
N THR A 129 -7.25 -0.77 3.99
CA THR A 129 -8.41 -0.06 3.43
C THR A 129 -9.46 -1.01 2.89
N ASN A 130 -9.03 -2.14 2.31
CA ASN A 130 -9.91 -3.20 1.83
C ASN A 130 -9.28 -4.54 2.11
N CYS A 131 -10.10 -5.52 2.47
CA CYS A 131 -9.65 -6.88 2.67
C CYS A 131 -10.79 -7.87 2.46
N SER A 132 -10.54 -8.85 1.60
CA SER A 132 -11.49 -9.90 1.28
C SER A 132 -10.76 -11.21 1.02
N PHE A 133 -11.19 -12.24 1.73
CA PHE A 133 -10.84 -13.63 1.51
C PHE A 133 -12.10 -14.35 1.08
N THR A 134 -12.08 -14.88 -0.14
CA THR A 134 -13.16 -15.71 -0.66
C THR A 134 -12.60 -17.06 -1.07
N CYS A 135 -13.36 -18.11 -0.89
CA CYS A 135 -12.97 -19.43 -1.37
C CYS A 135 -14.06 -20.07 -2.20
N THR A 136 -13.64 -20.79 -3.23
CA THR A 136 -14.52 -21.54 -4.12
C THR A 136 -14.08 -22.98 -4.16
N VAL A 137 -15.06 -23.88 -4.22
CA VAL A 137 -14.81 -25.32 -4.24
C VAL A 137 -14.19 -25.69 -5.58
N GLY A 138 -13.16 -26.54 -5.53
CA GLY A 138 -12.64 -27.17 -6.73
C GLY A 138 -13.69 -28.05 -7.41
N ALA A 139 -13.56 -28.25 -8.73
CA ALA A 139 -14.31 -29.31 -9.39
C ALA A 139 -13.94 -30.69 -8.81
N THR A 140 -14.73 -31.73 -9.07
CA THR A 140 -14.44 -33.10 -8.58
C THR A 140 -12.99 -33.51 -8.88
N GLY A 141 -12.20 -33.76 -7.83
CA GLY A 141 -10.78 -34.13 -7.94
C GLY A 141 -9.83 -32.96 -8.20
N ALA A 142 -10.26 -31.71 -8.02
CA ALA A 142 -9.44 -30.51 -8.07
C ALA A 142 -9.40 -29.80 -6.71
N PRO A 143 -8.29 -29.11 -6.37
CA PRO A 143 -8.19 -28.38 -5.12
C PRO A 143 -9.10 -27.16 -5.11
N ASP A 144 -9.53 -26.79 -3.91
CA ASP A 144 -10.20 -25.52 -3.63
C ASP A 144 -9.32 -24.33 -4.00
N LEU A 145 -9.98 -23.22 -4.34
CA LEU A 145 -9.35 -21.98 -4.76
C LEU A 145 -9.70 -20.87 -3.77
N VAL A 146 -8.67 -20.23 -3.21
CA VAL A 146 -8.80 -19.04 -2.37
C VAL A 146 -8.43 -17.81 -3.18
N THR A 147 -9.35 -16.86 -3.28
CA THR A 147 -9.10 -15.53 -3.84
C THR A 147 -8.95 -14.53 -2.71
N ILE A 148 -7.89 -13.75 -2.77
CA ILE A 148 -7.55 -12.74 -1.77
C ILE A 148 -7.51 -11.40 -2.48
N GLU A 149 -8.20 -10.42 -1.93
CA GLU A 149 -8.11 -9.01 -2.30
C GLU A 149 -7.68 -8.22 -1.09
N LEU A 150 -6.58 -7.50 -1.21
CA LEU A 150 -6.03 -6.70 -0.12
C LEU A 150 -5.61 -5.34 -0.65
N SER A 151 -6.02 -4.29 0.07
CA SER A 151 -5.57 -2.93 -0.15
C SER A 151 -5.01 -2.35 1.13
N LEU A 152 -3.81 -1.77 1.03
CA LEU A 152 -3.12 -1.10 2.11
C LEU A 152 -2.85 0.37 1.73
N ALA A 153 -2.92 1.25 2.71
CA ALA A 153 -2.49 2.63 2.59
C ALA A 153 -1.50 2.98 3.70
N GLU A 154 -0.59 3.91 3.45
CA GLU A 154 0.28 4.42 4.52
C GLU A 154 -0.51 5.32 5.48
N ASP A 155 -0.29 5.14 6.79
CA ASP A 155 -1.02 5.83 7.85
C ASP A 155 -0.61 7.30 7.98
N SER A 156 0.69 7.58 7.80
CA SER A 156 1.30 8.91 7.88
C SER A 156 0.96 9.85 6.72
N ALA A 157 0.42 9.32 5.62
CA ALA A 157 0.28 10.04 4.37
C ALA A 157 -1.19 10.49 4.15
N SER A 158 -1.46 11.77 4.40
CA SER A 158 -2.77 12.39 4.16
C SER A 158 -2.80 13.24 2.87
N GLY A 159 -3.97 13.36 2.26
CA GLY A 159 -4.17 14.20 1.08
C GLY A 159 -3.31 13.80 -0.12
N ALA A 160 -2.64 14.76 -0.75
CA ALA A 160 -1.86 14.55 -1.98
C ALA A 160 -0.63 13.62 -1.82
N GLN A 161 -0.21 13.35 -0.58
CA GLN A 161 0.91 12.47 -0.25
C GLN A 161 0.44 11.03 -0.01
N GLY A 162 -0.85 10.84 0.28
CA GLY A 162 -1.46 9.54 0.50
C GLY A 162 -1.28 8.60 -0.69
N ALA A 163 -0.91 7.37 -0.40
CA ALA A 163 -0.76 6.31 -1.36
C ALA A 163 -1.49 5.06 -0.87
N GLU A 164 -2.30 4.50 -1.75
CA GLU A 164 -2.95 3.20 -1.56
C GLU A 164 -2.43 2.24 -2.62
N VAL A 165 -2.16 1.02 -2.19
CA VAL A 165 -1.70 -0.08 -3.04
C VAL A 165 -2.64 -1.25 -2.83
N SER A 166 -3.13 -1.79 -3.93
CA SER A 166 -4.05 -2.92 -3.96
C SER A 166 -3.46 -4.10 -4.73
N ALA A 167 -3.78 -5.31 -4.29
CA ALA A 167 -3.46 -6.53 -5.03
C ALA A 167 -4.57 -7.56 -4.88
N SER A 168 -4.68 -8.41 -5.90
CA SER A 168 -5.55 -9.57 -5.91
C SER A 168 -4.73 -10.79 -6.30
N THR A 169 -4.88 -11.89 -5.56
CA THR A 169 -4.21 -13.15 -5.85
C THR A 169 -5.16 -14.34 -5.70
N GLN A 170 -4.89 -15.39 -6.46
CA GLN A 170 -5.66 -16.62 -6.51
C GLN A 170 -4.74 -17.80 -6.20
N ILE A 171 -5.03 -18.50 -5.12
CA ILE A 171 -4.18 -19.55 -4.56
C ILE A 171 -4.97 -20.85 -4.54
N ARG A 172 -4.42 -21.88 -5.18
CA ARG A 172 -4.95 -23.24 -5.12
C ARG A 172 -4.22 -24.03 -4.04
N LEU A 173 -4.96 -24.81 -3.27
CA LEU A 173 -4.36 -25.76 -2.32
C LEU A 173 -3.53 -26.80 -3.08
N ARG A 174 -2.44 -27.27 -2.47
CA ARG A 174 -1.60 -28.34 -3.01
C ARG A 174 -1.82 -29.68 -2.32
N ASN A 175 -2.09 -29.64 -1.02
CA ASN A 175 -2.40 -30.80 -0.20
C ASN A 175 -3.91 -30.78 0.00
N TYR A 176 -4.67 -31.70 -0.60
CA TYR A 176 -6.14 -31.76 -0.47
C TYR A 176 -6.62 -33.21 -0.58
#